data_AF-A0A7W8RZJ9-F1
#
_entry.id   AF-A0A7W8RZJ9-F1
#
_cell.length_a   1.000
_cell.length_b   1.000
_cell.length_c   1.000
_cell.angle_alpha   90.00
_cell.angle_beta   90.00
_cell.angle_gamma   90.00
#
_symmetry.space_group_name_H-M   'P 1'
#
loop_
_entity.id
_entity.type
_entity.pdbx_description
1 polymer ?
#
loop_
_entity_poly.entity_id
_entity_poly.type
_entity_poly.pdbx_seq_one_letter_code
_entity_poly.pdbx_strand_id
1 'polypeptide(L)'
;MERLESRYGKTDPNKLRLADTYARDVFGDPVYAPWLRVYTAFCGTFKEGWIPDNYYGIVVVPQMQGWYGKISSLKPISRLIFDGDELPDIAYFANGLFFTDKGVVVPERDLTDVVFEHTERVVFKLDGSGQGNGVYFFDRANFDPAVIRSLGNGVVQTFINQHSLFATFAAKPVATLRFTTVVDEAGRISIRACYLRLGRADDTHVLSDREICVPVELETGELCDKGYMSDWAAVDAHPDSGARFAGLKIPCFEKCVATVLRLHRKIPFARCIGWDLTVDANGQVKVMEWNGKHNDVKFSEATQGPCFADLNWERLRAEPEFARLSLG
;
A
#
# COMPACT_ATOMS: atom_id res chain seq x y z
N MET A 1 -0.98 -16.24 -13.95
CA MET A 1 -1.02 -16.60 -15.39
C MET A 1 -2.31 -17.31 -15.73
N GLU A 2 -2.58 -18.49 -15.17
CA GLU A 2 -3.80 -19.29 -15.49
C GLU A 2 -5.11 -18.50 -15.38
N ARG A 3 -5.27 -17.71 -14.30
CA ARG A 3 -6.44 -16.83 -14.10
C ARG A 3 -6.61 -15.77 -15.20
N LEU A 4 -5.50 -15.25 -15.75
CA LEU A 4 -5.54 -14.29 -16.84
C LEU A 4 -5.90 -14.98 -18.14
N GLU A 5 -5.29 -16.13 -18.43
CA GLU A 5 -5.54 -16.83 -19.70
C GLU A 5 -6.92 -17.46 -19.77
N SER A 6 -7.48 -17.93 -18.65
CA SER A 6 -8.86 -18.39 -18.61
C SER A 6 -9.87 -17.28 -18.92
N ARG A 7 -9.49 -16.02 -18.68
CA ARG A 7 -10.37 -14.86 -18.80
C ARG A 7 -10.20 -14.09 -20.10
N TYR A 8 -8.95 -13.89 -20.52
CA TYR A 8 -8.59 -13.06 -21.67
C TYR A 8 -8.07 -13.88 -22.85
N GLY A 9 -8.03 -15.20 -22.73
CA GLY A 9 -7.48 -16.11 -23.73
C GLY A 9 -5.98 -16.32 -23.56
N LYS A 10 -5.44 -17.29 -24.29
CA LYS A 10 -4.02 -17.64 -24.23
C LYS A 10 -3.15 -16.48 -24.72
N THR A 11 -2.05 -16.25 -24.03
CA THR A 11 -1.09 -15.21 -24.43
C THR A 11 -0.27 -15.70 -25.62
N ASP A 12 0.05 -14.81 -26.55
CA ASP A 12 0.94 -15.11 -27.68
C ASP A 12 2.29 -15.68 -27.20
N PRO A 13 2.64 -16.93 -27.57
CA PRO A 13 3.89 -17.56 -27.15
C PRO A 13 5.15 -16.79 -27.53
N ASN A 14 5.13 -16.02 -28.62
CA ASN A 14 6.27 -15.20 -29.02
C ASN A 14 6.49 -14.03 -28.05
N LYS A 15 5.41 -13.44 -27.53
CA LYS A 15 5.49 -12.37 -26.53
C LYS A 15 6.00 -12.91 -25.18
N LEU A 16 5.56 -14.12 -24.82
CA LEU A 16 6.10 -14.82 -23.64
C LEU A 16 7.58 -15.17 -23.78
N ARG A 17 8.03 -15.52 -24.98
CA ARG A 17 9.46 -15.74 -25.26
C ARG A 17 10.29 -14.47 -25.04
N LEU A 18 9.77 -13.29 -25.39
CA LEU A 18 10.45 -12.02 -25.11
C LEU A 18 10.64 -11.80 -23.60
N ALA A 19 9.59 -12.05 -22.80
CA ALA A 19 9.68 -11.99 -21.34
C ALA A 19 10.73 -12.96 -20.78
N ASP A 20 10.81 -14.18 -21.33
CA ASP A 20 11.79 -15.19 -20.93
C ASP A 20 13.23 -14.82 -21.32
N THR A 21 13.41 -14.26 -22.52
CA THR A 21 14.72 -13.78 -22.98
C THR A 21 15.17 -12.61 -22.11
N TYR A 22 14.29 -11.63 -21.87
CA TYR A 22 14.59 -10.49 -21.00
C TYR A 22 14.96 -10.92 -19.57
N ALA A 23 14.27 -11.91 -19.01
CA ALA A 23 14.62 -12.47 -17.70
C ALA A 23 16.08 -12.96 -17.62
N ARG A 24 16.54 -13.65 -18.66
CA ARG A 24 17.91 -14.18 -18.75
C ARG A 24 18.91 -13.07 -19.03
N ASP A 25 18.64 -12.23 -20.01
CA ASP A 25 19.63 -11.29 -20.53
C ASP A 25 19.84 -10.10 -19.58
N VAL A 26 18.78 -9.65 -18.91
CA VAL A 26 18.81 -8.45 -18.05
C VAL A 26 18.99 -8.81 -16.58
N PHE A 27 18.23 -9.79 -16.09
CA PHE A 27 18.29 -10.19 -14.67
C PHE A 27 19.20 -11.39 -14.40
N GLY A 28 19.73 -12.03 -15.45
CA GLY A 28 20.72 -13.10 -15.36
C GLY A 28 20.14 -14.49 -15.08
N ASP A 29 18.84 -14.63 -14.84
CA ASP A 29 18.24 -15.91 -14.44
C ASP A 29 16.76 -16.03 -14.90
N PRO A 30 16.37 -17.15 -15.54
CA PRO A 30 14.98 -17.37 -15.95
C PRO A 30 13.98 -17.44 -14.78
N VAL A 31 14.43 -17.60 -13.53
CA VAL A 31 13.56 -17.56 -12.33
C VAL A 31 12.76 -16.27 -12.24
N TYR A 32 13.23 -15.18 -12.86
CA TYR A 32 12.56 -13.87 -12.87
C TYR A 32 11.51 -13.71 -13.98
N ALA A 33 11.36 -14.68 -14.88
CA ALA A 33 10.37 -14.65 -15.95
C ALA A 33 8.88 -14.70 -15.52
N PRO A 34 8.45 -15.39 -14.43
CA PRO A 34 7.04 -15.61 -14.15
C PRO A 34 6.20 -14.33 -14.08
N TRP A 35 6.68 -13.28 -13.40
CA TRP A 35 5.96 -12.01 -13.31
C TRP A 35 6.02 -11.20 -14.60
N LEU A 36 7.13 -11.24 -15.35
CA LEU A 36 7.20 -10.63 -16.69
C LEU A 36 6.17 -11.25 -17.64
N ARG A 37 5.96 -12.57 -17.57
CA ARG A 37 4.90 -13.27 -18.31
C ARG A 37 3.51 -12.82 -17.90
N VAL A 38 3.27 -12.66 -16.60
CA VAL A 38 1.99 -12.16 -16.07
C VAL A 38 1.70 -10.74 -16.59
N TYR A 39 2.68 -9.84 -16.52
CA TYR A 39 2.53 -8.49 -17.05
C TYR A 39 2.30 -8.49 -18.57
N THR A 40 3.04 -9.34 -19.30
CA THR A 40 2.89 -9.53 -20.75
C THR A 40 1.48 -10.02 -21.11
N ALA A 41 0.95 -10.99 -20.37
CA ALA A 41 -0.39 -11.52 -20.56
C ALA A 41 -1.46 -10.45 -20.30
N PHE A 42 -1.30 -9.71 -19.20
CA PHE A 42 -2.21 -8.66 -18.79
C PHE A 42 -2.25 -7.49 -19.79
N CYS A 43 -1.08 -7.00 -20.21
CA CYS A 43 -0.96 -5.91 -21.19
C CYS A 43 -1.19 -6.35 -22.63
N GLY A 44 -1.26 -7.66 -22.89
CA GLY A 44 -1.28 -8.22 -24.24
C GLY A 44 0.04 -8.05 -25.02
N THR A 45 1.07 -7.43 -24.44
CA THR A 45 2.41 -7.26 -25.03
C THR A 45 3.49 -7.16 -23.97
N PHE A 46 4.71 -7.59 -24.32
CA PHE A 46 5.88 -7.40 -23.49
C PHE A 46 6.32 -5.92 -23.55
N LYS A 47 6.79 -5.39 -22.42
CA LYS A 47 7.39 -4.06 -22.32
C LYS A 47 8.76 -4.17 -21.64
N GLU A 48 9.77 -3.62 -22.29
CA GLU A 48 11.12 -3.51 -21.73
C GLU A 48 11.14 -2.52 -20.57
N GLY A 49 11.98 -2.76 -19.55
CA GLY A 49 12.07 -1.93 -18.34
C GLY A 49 11.20 -2.39 -17.18
N TRP A 50 10.33 -3.40 -17.36
CA TRP A 50 9.57 -3.99 -16.25
C TRP A 50 10.50 -4.62 -15.21
N ILE A 51 10.20 -4.38 -13.94
CA ILE A 51 10.81 -5.10 -12.82
C ILE A 51 9.86 -6.23 -12.37
N PRO A 52 10.22 -7.51 -12.52
CA PRO A 52 9.39 -8.60 -12.05
C PRO A 52 9.30 -8.58 -10.52
N ASP A 53 8.10 -8.81 -9.97
CA ASP A 53 7.86 -8.73 -8.53
C ASP A 53 8.76 -9.66 -7.70
N ASN A 54 9.06 -10.85 -8.21
CA ASN A 54 9.97 -11.75 -7.49
C ASN A 54 11.41 -11.23 -7.48
N TYR A 55 11.89 -10.60 -8.56
CA TYR A 55 13.19 -9.89 -8.54
C TYR A 55 13.13 -8.70 -7.58
N TYR A 56 12.03 -7.94 -7.61
CA TYR A 56 11.83 -6.80 -6.73
C TYR A 56 11.94 -7.22 -5.25
N GLY A 57 11.22 -8.26 -4.83
CA GLY A 57 11.27 -8.75 -3.46
C GLY A 57 12.60 -9.39 -3.05
N ILE A 58 13.27 -10.12 -3.96
CA ILE A 58 14.52 -10.84 -3.66
C ILE A 58 15.75 -9.91 -3.70
N VAL A 59 15.76 -8.93 -4.61
CA VAL A 59 16.96 -8.15 -4.94
C VAL A 59 16.78 -6.68 -4.58
N VAL A 60 15.70 -6.05 -5.04
CA VAL A 60 15.49 -4.60 -4.87
C VAL A 60 15.20 -4.26 -3.42
N VAL A 61 14.21 -4.93 -2.80
CA VAL A 61 13.80 -4.63 -1.42
C VAL A 61 14.94 -4.71 -0.39
N PRO A 62 15.78 -5.77 -0.40
CA PRO A 62 16.90 -5.86 0.52
C PRO A 62 17.94 -4.75 0.35
N GLN A 63 18.26 -4.38 -0.90
CA GLN A 63 19.29 -3.38 -1.19
C GLN A 63 18.82 -1.94 -1.05
N MET A 64 17.59 -1.64 -1.48
CA MET A 64 17.08 -0.27 -1.58
C MET A 64 16.36 0.19 -0.31
N GLN A 65 15.88 -0.73 0.53
CA GLN A 65 15.20 -0.41 1.79
C GLN A 65 15.79 -1.15 2.99
N GLY A 66 16.10 -2.44 2.85
CA GLY A 66 16.78 -3.24 3.86
C GLY A 66 16.15 -3.13 5.27
N TRP A 67 16.98 -2.91 6.29
CA TRP A 67 16.51 -2.70 7.66
C TRP A 67 15.69 -1.42 7.84
N TYR A 68 15.96 -0.39 7.07
CA TYR A 68 15.21 0.85 7.16
C TYR A 68 13.75 0.67 6.72
N GLY A 69 13.52 -0.14 5.68
CA GLY A 69 12.17 -0.51 5.24
C GLY A 69 11.40 -1.28 6.33
N LYS A 70 12.08 -2.08 7.15
CA LYS A 70 11.45 -2.84 8.24
C LYS A 70 10.87 -1.94 9.34
N ILE A 71 11.39 -0.73 9.52
CA ILE A 71 10.86 0.20 10.54
C ILE A 71 9.38 0.52 10.27
N SER A 72 8.95 0.47 9.01
CA SER A 72 7.54 0.69 8.64
C SER A 72 6.55 -0.30 9.27
N SER A 73 7.01 -1.47 9.75
CA SER A 73 6.15 -2.42 10.46
C SER A 73 5.88 -2.03 11.91
N LEU A 74 6.63 -1.05 12.45
CA LEU A 74 6.50 -0.56 13.83
C LEU A 74 5.67 0.72 13.82
N LYS A 75 4.37 0.60 14.05
CA LYS A 75 3.43 1.72 13.91
C LYS A 75 3.78 2.91 14.82
N PRO A 76 4.20 2.72 16.09
CA PRO A 76 4.58 3.84 16.96
C PRO A 76 5.74 4.71 16.45
N ILE A 77 6.63 4.14 15.62
CA ILE A 77 7.75 4.89 15.06
C ILE A 77 7.30 5.87 13.97
N SER A 78 6.14 5.63 13.34
CA SER A 78 5.63 6.48 12.26
C SER A 78 5.48 7.94 12.70
N ARG A 79 4.97 8.20 13.91
CA ARG A 79 4.81 9.56 14.45
C ARG A 79 6.14 10.23 14.80
N LEU A 80 7.13 9.47 15.25
CA LEU A 80 8.48 10.00 15.50
C LEU A 80 9.16 10.45 14.20
N ILE A 81 8.88 9.77 13.10
CA ILE A 81 9.41 10.12 11.77
C ILE A 81 8.58 11.27 11.17
N PHE A 82 7.26 11.11 11.13
CA PHE A 82 6.32 11.99 10.46
C PHE A 82 5.62 12.90 11.47
N ASP A 83 6.36 13.89 11.97
CA ASP A 83 5.83 14.94 12.85
C ASP A 83 4.77 15.81 12.12
N GLY A 84 3.52 15.33 12.00
CA GLY A 84 2.42 16.02 11.32
C GLY A 84 1.06 15.36 11.49
N ASP A 85 -0.01 16.16 11.43
CA ASP A 85 -1.41 15.78 11.72
C ASP A 85 -2.08 14.92 10.64
N GLU A 86 -1.30 14.47 9.65
CA GLU A 86 -1.79 13.54 8.63
C GLU A 86 -1.96 12.12 9.18
N LEU A 87 -1.16 11.73 10.18
CA LEU A 87 -1.36 10.46 10.88
C LEU A 87 -2.53 10.60 11.87
N PRO A 88 -3.56 9.75 11.79
CA PRO A 88 -4.73 9.79 12.68
C PRO A 88 -4.46 9.17 14.06
N ASP A 89 -3.20 9.06 14.48
CA ASP A 89 -2.76 8.33 15.67
C ASP A 89 -3.20 9.06 16.95
N ILE A 90 -3.69 8.30 17.94
CA ILE A 90 -4.12 8.79 19.26
C ILE A 90 -3.18 8.27 20.35
N ALA A 91 -3.00 6.95 20.34
CA ALA A 91 -2.24 6.23 21.35
C ALA A 91 -1.63 4.97 20.75
N TYR A 92 -0.69 4.38 21.47
CA TYR A 92 -0.02 3.15 21.10
C TYR A 92 -0.02 2.19 22.26
N PHE A 93 0.10 0.91 21.93
CA PHE A 93 0.54 -0.10 22.85
C PHE A 93 1.86 -0.67 22.31
N ALA A 94 2.93 -0.59 23.10
CA ALA A 94 4.19 -1.23 22.73
C ALA A 94 4.89 -1.77 23.97
N ASN A 95 5.27 -3.05 23.92
CA ASN A 95 6.10 -3.72 24.93
C ASN A 95 5.57 -3.54 26.36
N GLY A 96 4.25 -3.62 26.54
CA GLY A 96 3.59 -3.56 27.84
C GLY A 96 3.15 -2.17 28.30
N LEU A 97 3.49 -1.11 27.56
CA LEU A 97 3.13 0.27 27.88
C LEU A 97 2.10 0.84 26.92
N PHE A 98 1.15 1.58 27.47
CA PHE A 98 0.30 2.50 26.71
C PHE A 98 0.89 3.90 26.75
N PHE A 99 0.87 4.62 25.63
CA PHE A 99 1.32 6.00 25.56
C PHE A 99 0.65 6.76 24.42
N THR A 100 0.55 8.09 24.56
CA THR A 100 -0.08 8.96 23.57
C THR A 100 0.79 9.16 22.32
N ASP A 101 0.21 9.77 21.28
CA ASP A 101 0.91 10.27 20.09
C ASP A 101 2.11 11.21 20.42
N LYS A 102 2.06 11.88 21.58
CA LYS A 102 3.12 12.72 22.16
C LYS A 102 4.16 11.98 23.04
N GLY A 103 4.07 10.65 23.15
CA GLY A 103 5.01 9.86 23.96
C GLY A 103 4.78 9.91 25.47
N VAL A 104 3.62 10.37 25.94
CA VAL A 104 3.28 10.38 27.37
C VAL A 104 2.68 9.04 27.76
N VAL A 105 3.26 8.35 28.74
CA VAL A 105 2.74 7.07 29.24
C VAL A 105 1.39 7.27 29.92
N VAL A 106 0.42 6.42 29.56
CA VAL A 106 -0.97 6.47 30.06
C VAL A 106 -1.23 5.23 30.92
N PRO A 107 -1.64 5.38 32.19
CA PRO A 107 -2.12 4.25 32.98
C PRO A 107 -3.35 3.61 32.35
N GLU A 108 -3.45 2.28 32.44
CA GLU A 108 -4.52 1.51 31.78
C GLU A 108 -5.93 2.01 32.13
N ARG A 109 -6.16 2.37 33.40
CA ARG A 109 -7.43 2.90 33.90
C ARG A 109 -7.87 4.22 33.25
N ASP A 110 -6.93 4.98 32.69
CA ASP A 110 -7.17 6.30 32.11
C ASP A 110 -7.23 6.23 30.56
N LEU A 111 -6.88 5.07 29.96
CA LEU A 111 -6.71 4.92 28.52
C LEU A 111 -8.01 5.16 27.75
N THR A 112 -9.14 4.64 28.23
CA THR A 112 -10.44 4.82 27.55
C THR A 112 -10.81 6.29 27.42
N ASP A 113 -10.55 7.10 28.46
CA ASP A 113 -10.86 8.52 28.42
C ASP A 113 -9.94 9.28 27.47
N VAL A 114 -8.64 8.94 27.45
CA VAL A 114 -7.68 9.50 26.49
C VAL A 114 -8.06 9.16 25.05
N VAL A 115 -8.43 7.91 24.77
CA VAL A 115 -8.71 7.42 23.42
C VAL A 115 -9.99 8.04 22.84
N PHE A 116 -11.02 8.23 23.67
CA PHE A 116 -12.33 8.72 23.26
C PHE A 116 -12.61 10.16 23.71
N GLU A 117 -11.57 10.98 23.89
CA GLU A 117 -11.73 12.40 24.28
C GLU A 117 -12.42 13.22 23.18
N HIS A 118 -12.09 12.93 21.92
CA HIS A 118 -12.52 13.72 20.75
C HIS A 118 -13.05 12.85 19.59
N THR A 119 -13.30 11.57 19.82
CA THR A 119 -13.86 10.65 18.83
C THR A 119 -14.77 9.64 19.49
N GLU A 120 -15.76 9.15 18.75
CA GLU A 120 -16.69 8.10 19.18
C GLU A 120 -16.22 6.70 18.76
N ARG A 121 -15.36 6.63 17.74
CA ARG A 121 -14.90 5.39 17.13
C ARG A 121 -13.40 5.43 16.85
N VAL A 122 -12.74 4.32 17.10
CA VAL A 122 -11.31 4.14 16.85
C VAL A 122 -11.03 2.84 16.11
N VAL A 123 -9.84 2.79 15.52
CA VAL A 123 -9.30 1.61 14.86
C VAL A 123 -8.00 1.25 15.55
N PHE A 124 -7.87 0.02 16.03
CA PHE A 124 -6.60 -0.51 16.48
C PHE A 124 -5.96 -1.33 15.36
N LYS A 125 -4.68 -1.07 15.07
CA LYS A 125 -3.92 -1.79 14.05
C LYS A 125 -2.66 -2.38 14.66
N LEU A 126 -2.44 -3.68 14.46
CA LEU A 126 -1.26 -4.38 14.95
C LEU A 126 0.01 -4.03 14.17
N ASP A 127 1.14 -4.01 14.87
CA ASP A 127 2.46 -3.99 14.26
C ASP A 127 2.68 -5.24 13.39
N GLY A 128 3.37 -5.07 12.26
CA GLY A 128 3.71 -6.16 11.34
C GLY A 128 2.52 -6.88 10.67
N SER A 129 1.29 -6.39 10.85
CA SER A 129 0.13 -6.92 10.14
C SER A 129 0.00 -6.32 8.74
N GLY A 130 -0.83 -6.94 7.89
CA GLY A 130 -1.05 -6.49 6.52
C GLY A 130 -2.24 -7.20 5.88
N GLN A 131 -2.60 -6.78 4.66
CA GLN A 131 -3.72 -7.35 3.88
C GLN A 131 -5.09 -7.21 4.57
N GLY A 132 -5.25 -6.21 5.45
CA GLY A 132 -6.44 -6.04 6.30
C GLY A 132 -6.40 -6.85 7.60
N ASN A 133 -5.49 -7.81 7.75
CA ASN A 133 -5.37 -8.55 9.00
C ASN A 133 -4.87 -7.65 10.13
N GLY A 134 -5.29 -7.93 11.36
CA GLY A 134 -4.87 -7.18 12.55
C GLY A 134 -5.48 -5.78 12.67
N VAL A 135 -6.61 -5.54 12.00
CA VAL A 135 -7.39 -4.30 12.09
C VAL A 135 -8.65 -4.56 12.92
N TYR A 136 -8.79 -3.85 14.03
CA TYR A 136 -9.90 -4.00 14.98
C TYR A 136 -10.61 -2.66 15.16
N PHE A 137 -11.92 -2.69 15.31
CA PHE A 137 -12.76 -1.50 15.45
C PHE A 137 -13.36 -1.46 16.85
N PHE A 138 -13.27 -0.31 17.49
CA PHE A 138 -13.83 -0.11 18.82
C PHE A 138 -14.63 1.20 18.91
N ASP A 139 -15.63 1.17 19.77
CA ASP A 139 -16.30 2.34 20.32
C ASP A 139 -16.11 2.34 21.84
N ARG A 140 -16.59 3.38 22.53
CA ARG A 140 -16.45 3.47 23.99
C ARG A 140 -17.13 2.31 24.73
N ALA A 141 -18.15 1.67 24.15
CA ALA A 141 -18.91 0.60 24.80
C ALA A 141 -18.19 -0.76 24.76
N ASN A 142 -17.35 -1.00 23.74
CA ASN A 142 -16.63 -2.27 23.56
C ASN A 142 -15.10 -2.18 23.70
N PHE A 143 -14.55 -0.98 23.93
CA PHE A 143 -13.12 -0.80 24.13
C PHE A 143 -12.66 -1.28 25.51
N ASP A 144 -11.73 -2.23 25.51
CA ASP A 144 -11.09 -2.75 26.70
C ASP A 144 -9.56 -2.73 26.52
N PRO A 145 -8.82 -1.95 27.33
CA PRO A 145 -7.36 -1.94 27.31
C PRO A 145 -6.72 -3.34 27.46
N ALA A 146 -7.33 -4.25 28.22
CA ALA A 146 -6.83 -5.61 28.39
C ALA A 146 -6.89 -6.42 27.08
N VAL A 147 -7.92 -6.19 26.26
CA VAL A 147 -8.01 -6.76 24.91
C VAL A 147 -6.87 -6.24 24.05
N ILE A 148 -6.60 -4.93 24.04
CA ILE A 148 -5.49 -4.35 23.27
C ILE A 148 -4.15 -4.99 23.67
N ARG A 149 -3.90 -5.13 24.98
CA ARG A 149 -2.72 -5.79 25.52
C ARG A 149 -2.57 -7.23 25.02
N SER A 150 -3.69 -7.98 24.94
CA SER A 150 -3.70 -9.38 24.49
C SER A 150 -3.44 -9.52 22.99
N LEU A 151 -3.82 -8.51 22.19
CA LEU A 151 -3.62 -8.51 20.74
C LEU A 151 -2.13 -8.31 20.39
N GLY A 152 -1.43 -7.44 21.14
CA GLY A 152 -0.01 -7.15 20.94
C GLY A 152 0.27 -5.72 20.51
N ASN A 153 1.52 -5.44 20.13
CA ASN A 153 1.97 -4.08 19.81
C ASN A 153 1.19 -3.48 18.64
N GLY A 154 0.92 -2.18 18.69
CA GLY A 154 0.19 -1.49 17.63
C GLY A 154 -0.19 -0.05 17.95
N VAL A 155 -1.09 0.49 17.13
CA VAL A 155 -1.58 1.88 17.20
C VAL A 155 -3.09 1.93 17.30
N VAL A 156 -3.60 2.84 18.11
CA VAL A 156 -4.99 3.28 18.14
C VAL A 156 -5.10 4.57 17.34
N GLN A 157 -5.92 4.54 16.29
CA GLN A 157 -6.17 5.64 15.38
C GLN A 157 -7.62 6.12 15.47
N THR A 158 -7.85 7.41 15.25
CA THR A 158 -9.21 7.94 15.00
C THR A 158 -9.81 7.24 13.78
N PHE A 159 -11.10 6.92 13.83
CA PHE A 159 -11.81 6.44 12.65
C PHE A 159 -11.92 7.55 11.61
N ILE A 160 -11.42 7.32 10.40
CA ILE A 160 -11.44 8.32 9.34
C ILE A 160 -12.81 8.33 8.65
N ASN A 161 -13.50 9.47 8.74
CA ASN A 161 -14.69 9.74 7.94
C ASN A 161 -14.25 10.20 6.55
N GLN A 162 -14.32 9.29 5.58
CA GLN A 162 -13.84 9.52 4.21
C GLN A 162 -14.66 10.56 3.44
N HIS A 163 -14.03 11.17 2.44
CA HIS A 163 -14.67 12.12 1.51
C HIS A 163 -15.91 11.51 0.83
N SER A 164 -16.92 12.34 0.55
CA SER A 164 -18.22 11.91 0.00
C SER A 164 -18.10 11.16 -1.33
N LEU A 165 -17.13 11.54 -2.17
CA LEU A 165 -16.81 10.81 -3.40
C LEU A 165 -16.48 9.34 -3.14
N PHE A 166 -15.72 9.01 -2.09
CA PHE A 166 -15.39 7.62 -1.81
C PHE A 166 -16.58 6.83 -1.26
N ALA A 167 -17.47 7.52 -0.52
CA ALA A 167 -18.70 6.93 -0.01
C ALA A 167 -19.68 6.50 -1.13
N THR A 168 -19.54 6.99 -2.36
CA THR A 168 -20.36 6.51 -3.50
C THR A 168 -20.04 5.09 -3.91
N PHE A 169 -18.83 4.59 -3.58
CA PHE A 169 -18.44 3.21 -3.86
C PHE A 169 -18.91 2.28 -2.76
N ALA A 170 -18.45 2.54 -1.53
CA ALA A 170 -18.85 1.83 -0.32
C ALA A 170 -18.64 2.73 0.90
N ALA A 171 -19.65 2.86 1.76
CA ALA A 171 -19.60 3.80 2.87
C ALA A 171 -18.78 3.30 4.08
N LYS A 172 -18.73 1.99 4.31
CA LYS A 172 -18.12 1.38 5.50
C LYS A 172 -16.59 1.25 5.38
N PRO A 173 -16.03 0.51 4.40
CA PRO A 173 -14.60 0.43 4.25
C PRO A 173 -14.06 1.76 3.72
N VAL A 174 -13.13 2.36 4.46
CA VAL A 174 -12.47 3.58 4.02
C VAL A 174 -11.65 3.28 2.77
N ALA A 175 -11.94 3.97 1.68
CA ALA A 175 -11.19 3.87 0.44
C ALA A 175 -9.76 4.38 0.63
N THR A 176 -8.80 3.65 0.07
CA THR A 176 -7.38 3.90 0.29
C THR A 176 -6.67 4.14 -1.02
N LEU A 177 -5.97 5.26 -1.16
CA LEU A 177 -5.02 5.51 -2.23
C LEU A 177 -3.68 4.89 -1.85
N ARG A 178 -3.19 3.96 -2.68
CA ARG A 178 -1.83 3.46 -2.63
C ARG A 178 -0.97 4.29 -3.58
N PHE A 179 -0.07 5.11 -3.03
CA PHE A 179 0.99 5.76 -3.80
C PHE A 179 2.29 4.99 -3.68
N THR A 180 3.02 4.83 -4.78
CA THR A 180 4.40 4.35 -4.77
C THR A 180 5.33 5.53 -5.03
N THR A 181 6.21 5.85 -4.10
CA THR A 181 7.25 6.87 -4.26
C THR A 181 8.63 6.23 -4.22
N VAL A 182 9.59 6.84 -4.90
CA VAL A 182 10.99 6.39 -4.91
C VAL A 182 11.97 7.53 -4.67
N VAL A 183 13.19 7.16 -4.26
CA VAL A 183 14.36 8.04 -4.23
C VAL A 183 15.39 7.52 -5.23
N ASP A 184 15.76 8.34 -6.21
CA ASP A 184 16.79 8.00 -7.20
C ASP A 184 18.22 8.19 -6.66
N GLU A 185 19.23 7.85 -7.47
CA GLU A 185 20.66 7.98 -7.09
C GLU A 185 21.08 9.43 -6.80
N ALA A 186 20.37 10.41 -7.36
CA ALA A 186 20.62 11.83 -7.11
C ALA A 186 19.86 12.35 -5.87
N GLY A 187 19.14 11.48 -5.15
CA GLY A 187 18.33 11.85 -4.00
C GLY A 187 17.00 12.54 -4.37
N ARG A 188 16.60 12.51 -5.65
CA ARG A 188 15.32 13.09 -6.09
C ARG A 188 14.19 12.13 -5.79
N ILE A 189 13.08 12.69 -5.33
CA ILE A 189 11.89 11.92 -4.96
C ILE A 189 10.80 12.11 -6.01
N SER A 190 10.21 11.01 -6.47
CA SER A 190 9.13 11.02 -7.45
C SER A 190 8.08 9.94 -7.18
N ILE A 191 6.86 10.16 -7.69
CA ILE A 191 5.78 9.18 -7.69
C ILE A 191 5.93 8.27 -8.91
N ARG A 192 5.73 6.97 -8.72
CA ARG A 192 5.84 5.93 -9.76
C ARG A 192 4.54 5.26 -10.11
N ALA A 193 3.59 5.25 -9.18
CA ALA A 193 2.26 4.71 -9.40
C ALA A 193 1.29 5.24 -8.35
N CYS A 194 0.02 5.27 -8.71
CA CYS A 194 -1.08 5.51 -7.80
C CYS A 194 -2.25 4.61 -8.18
N TYR A 195 -2.93 4.04 -7.19
CA TYR A 195 -4.20 3.37 -7.42
C TYR A 195 -5.12 3.48 -6.21
N LEU A 196 -6.41 3.54 -6.46
CA LEU A 196 -7.45 3.52 -5.46
C LEU A 196 -7.82 2.07 -5.12
N ARG A 197 -7.89 1.76 -3.84
CA ARG A 197 -8.31 0.48 -3.28
C ARG A 197 -9.68 0.65 -2.64
N LEU A 198 -10.64 -0.15 -3.07
CA LEU A 198 -12.03 -0.10 -2.64
C LEU A 198 -12.41 -1.42 -1.97
N GLY A 199 -13.09 -1.37 -0.82
CA GLY A 199 -13.67 -2.54 -0.16
C GLY A 199 -15.12 -2.77 -0.61
N ARG A 200 -15.68 -3.93 -0.26
CA ARG A 200 -17.08 -4.28 -0.56
C ARG A 200 -18.06 -3.70 0.46
N ALA A 201 -19.33 -3.58 0.10
CA ALA A 201 -20.36 -2.96 0.93
C ALA A 201 -20.53 -3.61 2.33
N ASP A 202 -20.29 -4.92 2.40
CA ASP A 202 -20.37 -5.70 3.65
C ASP A 202 -19.05 -5.76 4.42
N ASP A 203 -17.96 -5.22 3.88
CA ASP A 203 -16.68 -5.22 4.55
C ASP A 203 -16.62 -4.13 5.62
N THR A 204 -15.87 -4.39 6.69
CA THR A 204 -15.57 -3.37 7.71
C THR A 204 -14.42 -2.46 7.27
N HIS A 205 -13.51 -2.98 6.46
CA HIS A 205 -12.34 -2.31 5.90
C HIS A 205 -11.89 -3.00 4.61
N VAL A 206 -10.96 -2.40 3.88
CA VAL A 206 -10.44 -2.98 2.63
C VAL A 206 -9.67 -4.27 2.93
N LEU A 207 -10.13 -5.38 2.33
CA LEU A 207 -9.53 -6.71 2.42
C LEU A 207 -8.88 -7.08 1.08
N SER A 208 -7.61 -7.46 1.08
CA SER A 208 -6.84 -7.64 -0.17
C SER A 208 -7.34 -8.76 -1.09
N ASP A 209 -8.10 -9.73 -0.57
CA ASP A 209 -8.68 -10.81 -1.37
C ASP A 209 -10.03 -10.44 -1.99
N ARG A 210 -10.66 -9.33 -1.57
CA ARG A 210 -11.99 -8.88 -2.01
C ARG A 210 -11.99 -7.47 -2.59
N GLU A 211 -10.87 -6.76 -2.49
CA GLU A 211 -10.74 -5.38 -2.94
C GLU A 211 -10.89 -5.22 -4.45
N ILE A 212 -11.24 -3.99 -4.84
CA ILE A 212 -11.17 -3.51 -6.21
C ILE A 212 -10.06 -2.46 -6.26
N CYS A 213 -9.09 -2.67 -7.14
CA CYS A 213 -8.01 -1.72 -7.39
C CYS A 213 -8.26 -0.98 -8.70
N VAL A 214 -8.34 0.34 -8.65
CA VAL A 214 -8.55 1.23 -9.81
C VAL A 214 -7.30 2.07 -10.01
N PRO A 215 -6.56 1.92 -11.12
CA PRO A 215 -5.42 2.78 -11.41
C PRO A 215 -5.83 4.25 -11.47
N VAL A 216 -4.94 5.12 -11.00
CA VAL A 216 -5.12 6.58 -11.00
C VAL A 216 -4.07 7.18 -11.90
N GLU A 217 -4.51 8.04 -12.82
CA GLU A 217 -3.60 8.69 -13.75
C GLU A 217 -2.81 9.79 -13.06
N LEU A 218 -1.47 9.71 -13.14
CA LEU A 218 -0.59 10.47 -12.25
C LEU A 218 -0.57 11.97 -12.53
N GLU A 219 -0.78 12.37 -13.79
CA GLU A 219 -0.77 13.77 -14.19
C GLU A 219 -2.06 14.50 -13.79
N THR A 220 -3.19 13.80 -13.87
CA THR A 220 -4.52 14.42 -13.72
C THR A 220 -5.20 14.07 -12.39
N GLY A 221 -4.83 12.95 -11.76
CA GLY A 221 -5.53 12.37 -10.62
C GLY A 221 -6.87 11.70 -10.98
N GLU A 222 -7.13 11.46 -12.26
CA GLU A 222 -8.36 10.81 -12.73
C GLU A 222 -8.28 9.29 -12.55
N LEU A 223 -9.40 8.66 -12.22
CA LEU A 223 -9.52 7.21 -12.23
C LEU A 223 -9.51 6.71 -13.68
N CYS A 224 -8.77 5.64 -13.93
CA CYS A 224 -8.91 4.92 -15.19
C CYS A 224 -10.30 4.28 -15.31
N ASP A 225 -10.76 4.06 -16.54
CA ASP A 225 -12.09 3.51 -16.83
C ASP A 225 -12.32 2.10 -16.27
N LYS A 226 -11.24 1.36 -15.99
CA LYS A 226 -11.28 -0.01 -15.50
C LYS A 226 -10.59 -0.14 -14.15
N GLY A 227 -11.30 -0.74 -13.21
CA GLY A 227 -10.76 -1.33 -11.99
C GLY A 227 -10.56 -2.84 -12.15
N TYR A 228 -9.87 -3.44 -11.19
CA TYR A 228 -9.54 -4.85 -11.21
C TYR A 228 -9.80 -5.50 -9.85
N MET A 229 -10.48 -6.65 -9.88
CA MET A 229 -10.67 -7.49 -8.70
C MET A 229 -9.39 -8.30 -8.40
N SER A 230 -9.34 -8.95 -7.23
CA SER A 230 -8.22 -9.80 -6.79
C SER A 230 -7.88 -10.99 -7.72
N ASP A 231 -8.82 -11.41 -8.58
CA ASP A 231 -8.61 -12.44 -9.61
C ASP A 231 -8.17 -11.85 -10.97
N TRP A 232 -7.90 -10.55 -11.05
CA TRP A 232 -7.59 -9.77 -12.25
C TRP A 232 -8.77 -9.56 -13.21
N ALA A 233 -10.01 -9.77 -12.74
CA ALA A 233 -11.21 -9.37 -13.45
C ALA A 233 -11.26 -7.86 -13.66
N ALA A 234 -11.29 -7.41 -14.91
CA ALA A 234 -11.60 -6.02 -15.21
C ALA A 234 -13.10 -5.74 -14.96
N VAL A 235 -13.38 -4.62 -14.31
CA VAL A 235 -14.71 -4.06 -14.06
C VAL A 235 -14.69 -2.56 -14.37
N ASP A 236 -15.79 -1.99 -14.86
CA ASP A 236 -15.90 -0.55 -15.18
C ASP A 236 -16.68 0.25 -14.11
N ALA A 237 -17.20 -0.46 -13.11
CA ALA A 237 -17.93 0.08 -11.98
C ALA A 237 -17.71 -0.76 -10.71
N HIS A 238 -17.96 -0.15 -9.56
CA HIS A 238 -17.94 -0.85 -8.29
C HIS A 238 -19.08 -1.87 -8.23
N PRO A 239 -18.81 -3.16 -7.94
CA PRO A 239 -19.77 -4.25 -8.13
C PRO A 239 -20.99 -4.17 -7.21
N ASP A 240 -20.90 -3.52 -6.05
CA ASP A 240 -22.02 -3.43 -5.10
C ASP A 240 -22.89 -2.18 -5.32
N SER A 241 -22.29 -1.07 -5.73
CA SER A 241 -22.98 0.23 -5.85
C SER A 241 -23.30 0.64 -7.28
N GLY A 242 -22.67 0.00 -8.27
CA GLY A 242 -22.81 0.36 -9.68
C GLY A 242 -22.14 1.69 -10.06
N ALA A 243 -21.42 2.34 -9.14
CA ALA A 243 -20.72 3.58 -9.41
C ALA A 243 -19.57 3.34 -10.41
N ARG A 244 -19.65 3.99 -11.58
CA ARG A 244 -18.63 3.93 -12.63
C ARG A 244 -17.34 4.64 -12.22
N PHE A 245 -16.19 4.15 -12.68
CA PHE A 245 -14.90 4.79 -12.41
C PHE A 245 -14.59 5.94 -13.38
N ALA A 246 -14.93 5.76 -14.66
CA ALA A 246 -14.65 6.71 -15.73
C ALA A 246 -15.16 8.13 -15.41
N GLY A 247 -14.30 9.13 -15.61
CA GLY A 247 -14.62 10.54 -15.39
C GLY A 247 -14.59 10.99 -13.92
N LEU A 248 -14.26 10.12 -12.97
CA LEU A 248 -14.06 10.51 -11.58
C LEU A 248 -12.61 10.92 -11.33
N LYS A 249 -12.41 11.95 -10.52
CA LYS A 249 -11.10 12.45 -10.10
C LYS A 249 -10.94 12.33 -8.60
N ILE A 250 -9.74 11.93 -8.17
CA ILE A 250 -9.42 11.82 -6.75
C ILE A 250 -9.53 13.20 -6.08
N PRO A 251 -10.31 13.33 -4.99
CA PRO A 251 -10.42 14.58 -4.26
C PRO A 251 -9.06 15.01 -3.73
N CYS A 252 -8.74 16.30 -3.81
CA CYS A 252 -7.50 16.88 -3.28
C CYS A 252 -6.21 16.17 -3.74
N PHE A 253 -6.19 15.57 -4.93
CA PHE A 253 -5.08 14.74 -5.42
C PHE A 253 -3.70 15.43 -5.34
N GLU A 254 -3.60 16.70 -5.73
CA GLU A 254 -2.35 17.47 -5.64
C GLU A 254 -1.84 17.59 -4.19
N LYS A 255 -2.75 17.70 -3.21
CA LYS A 255 -2.37 17.69 -1.78
C LYS A 255 -1.86 16.30 -1.38
N CYS A 256 -2.50 15.22 -1.84
CA CYS A 256 -2.02 13.86 -1.60
C CYS A 256 -0.59 13.66 -2.12
N VAL A 257 -0.34 14.08 -3.37
CA VAL A 257 0.98 14.07 -4.02
C VAL A 257 2.01 14.86 -3.20
N ALA A 258 1.70 16.11 -2.84
CA ALA A 258 2.58 16.95 -2.05
C ALA A 258 2.89 16.33 -0.68
N THR A 259 1.89 15.74 -0.02
CA THR A 259 2.04 15.07 1.28
C THR A 259 2.98 13.88 1.18
N VAL A 260 2.77 12.93 0.27
CA VAL A 260 3.63 11.73 0.20
C VAL A 260 5.07 12.07 -0.17
N LEU A 261 5.28 13.03 -1.08
CA LEU A 261 6.62 13.50 -1.42
C LEU A 261 7.30 14.18 -0.23
N ARG A 262 6.57 15.02 0.51
CA ARG A 262 7.09 15.68 1.72
C ARG A 262 7.44 14.66 2.82
N LEU A 263 6.61 13.65 3.03
CA LEU A 263 6.85 12.62 4.03
C LEU A 263 8.02 11.71 3.64
N HIS A 264 8.13 11.32 2.37
CA HIS A 264 9.26 10.51 1.90
C HIS A 264 10.61 11.22 2.09
N ARG A 265 10.66 12.56 1.97
CA ARG A 265 11.89 13.34 2.26
C ARG A 265 12.42 13.15 3.68
N LYS A 266 11.58 12.75 4.65
CA LYS A 266 12.04 12.49 6.03
C LYS A 266 12.77 11.16 6.19
N ILE A 267 12.63 10.25 5.22
CA ILE A 267 13.20 8.89 5.24
C ILE A 267 13.79 8.48 3.89
N PRO A 268 14.73 9.27 3.33
CA PRO A 268 15.25 9.03 1.99
C PRO A 268 16.00 7.69 1.86
N PHE A 269 16.43 7.12 2.99
CA PHE A 269 17.11 5.83 3.07
C PHE A 269 16.19 4.61 2.82
N ALA A 270 14.86 4.78 2.88
CA ALA A 270 13.91 3.77 2.42
C ALA A 270 13.51 4.15 0.99
N ARG A 271 14.28 3.70 -0.01
CA ARG A 271 14.25 4.29 -1.36
C ARG A 271 13.00 3.98 -2.18
N CYS A 272 12.12 3.11 -1.73
CA CYS A 272 10.82 2.88 -2.36
C CYS A 272 9.77 2.61 -1.29
N ILE A 273 8.68 3.37 -1.30
CA ILE A 273 7.65 3.36 -0.25
C ILE A 273 6.27 3.28 -0.89
N GLY A 274 5.45 2.37 -0.37
CA GLY A 274 4.01 2.34 -0.61
C GLY A 274 3.27 3.11 0.48
N TRP A 275 2.65 4.23 0.16
CA TRP A 275 1.85 5.04 1.08
C TRP A 275 0.39 4.69 0.94
N ASP A 276 -0.25 4.35 2.05
CA ASP A 276 -1.70 4.23 2.11
C ASP A 276 -2.27 5.48 2.78
N LEU A 277 -3.05 6.24 2.02
CA LEU A 277 -3.71 7.44 2.50
C LEU A 277 -5.14 7.52 1.99
N THR A 278 -5.93 8.39 2.59
CA THR A 278 -7.25 8.77 2.10
C THR A 278 -7.45 10.28 2.24
N VAL A 279 -8.58 10.76 1.74
CA VAL A 279 -9.04 12.13 1.95
C VAL A 279 -10.28 12.08 2.80
N ASP A 280 -10.29 12.83 3.89
CA ASP A 280 -11.42 12.86 4.81
C ASP A 280 -12.56 13.78 4.30
N ALA A 281 -13.67 13.79 5.04
CA ALA A 281 -14.85 14.59 4.74
C ALA A 281 -14.58 16.11 4.69
N ASN A 282 -13.49 16.58 5.26
CA ASN A 282 -13.06 17.98 5.26
C ASN A 282 -12.00 18.29 4.20
N GLY A 283 -11.71 17.33 3.30
CA GLY A 283 -10.69 17.49 2.27
C GLY A 283 -9.26 17.49 2.80
N GLN A 284 -9.02 16.92 3.99
CA GLN A 284 -7.69 16.75 4.56
C GLN A 284 -7.12 15.38 4.21
N VAL A 285 -5.81 15.34 3.96
CA VAL A 285 -5.10 14.08 3.68
C VAL A 285 -4.84 13.36 4.99
N LYS A 286 -5.25 12.09 5.05
CA LYS A 286 -5.01 11.20 6.20
C LYS A 286 -4.15 10.02 5.77
N VAL A 287 -2.95 9.92 6.32
CA VAL A 287 -2.01 8.82 6.05
C VAL A 287 -2.31 7.71 7.05
N MET A 288 -2.73 6.56 6.53
CA MET A 288 -3.10 5.40 7.33
C MET A 288 -1.90 4.55 7.69
N GLU A 289 -0.97 4.39 6.75
CA GLU A 289 0.28 3.67 6.92
C GLU A 289 1.26 3.98 5.79
N TRP A 290 2.52 3.62 6.00
CA TRP A 290 3.57 3.61 4.99
C TRP A 290 4.20 2.21 4.99
N ASN A 291 4.63 1.75 3.84
CA ASN A 291 5.14 0.41 3.63
C ASN A 291 6.51 0.51 2.98
N GLY A 292 7.57 0.20 3.73
CA GLY A 292 8.96 0.21 3.24
C GLY A 292 9.50 -1.18 2.85
N LYS A 293 8.88 -2.25 3.34
CA LYS A 293 9.26 -3.65 3.03
C LYS A 293 8.24 -4.35 2.13
N HIS A 294 6.95 -4.16 2.42
CA HIS A 294 5.84 -4.82 1.73
C HIS A 294 5.05 -3.81 0.90
N ASN A 295 5.74 -3.08 0.02
CA ASN A 295 5.11 -2.01 -0.75
C ASN A 295 4.39 -2.46 -2.03
N ASP A 296 4.66 -3.70 -2.49
CA ASP A 296 4.09 -4.38 -3.67
C ASP A 296 4.20 -3.59 -4.99
N VAL A 297 4.71 -4.24 -6.04
CA VAL A 297 4.84 -3.63 -7.38
C VAL A 297 4.02 -4.35 -8.44
N LYS A 298 3.37 -5.47 -8.12
CA LYS A 298 2.68 -6.34 -9.09
C LYS A 298 1.60 -5.58 -9.84
N PHE A 299 0.74 -4.91 -9.09
CA PHE A 299 -0.40 -4.20 -9.65
C PHE A 299 0.05 -2.97 -10.44
N SER A 300 0.98 -2.19 -9.90
CA SER A 300 1.51 -0.99 -10.56
C SER A 300 2.26 -1.33 -11.84
N GLU A 301 3.14 -2.35 -11.84
CA GLU A 301 3.87 -2.73 -13.05
C GLU A 301 2.94 -3.28 -14.13
N ALA A 302 1.91 -4.04 -13.75
CA ALA A 302 0.91 -4.54 -14.69
C ALA A 302 0.04 -3.43 -15.31
N THR A 303 -0.35 -2.41 -14.53
CA THR A 303 -1.34 -1.40 -14.96
C THR A 303 -0.73 -0.10 -15.45
N GLN A 304 0.36 0.34 -14.84
CA GLN A 304 1.01 1.64 -15.05
C GLN A 304 2.48 1.50 -15.48
N GLY A 305 3.02 0.28 -15.46
CA GLY A 305 4.42 0.04 -15.75
C GLY A 305 4.79 0.20 -17.22
N PRO A 306 6.10 0.35 -17.50
CA PRO A 306 7.21 0.10 -16.58
C PRO A 306 7.51 1.23 -15.57
N CYS A 307 7.32 0.97 -14.27
CA CYS A 307 7.31 2.02 -13.24
C CYS A 307 8.71 2.52 -12.84
N PHE A 308 9.75 1.72 -13.08
CA PHE A 308 11.09 1.93 -12.51
C PHE A 308 12.22 1.93 -13.55
N ALA A 309 11.88 2.02 -14.84
CA ALA A 309 12.82 1.84 -15.95
C ALA A 309 13.99 2.85 -15.97
N ASP A 310 13.83 4.01 -15.33
CA ASP A 310 14.84 5.07 -15.22
C ASP A 310 15.78 4.91 -14.01
N LEU A 311 15.54 3.93 -13.13
CA LEU A 311 16.27 3.77 -11.87
C LEU A 311 17.49 2.86 -11.97
N ASN A 312 17.68 2.16 -13.09
CA ASN A 312 18.72 1.15 -13.30
C ASN A 312 18.68 0.00 -12.26
N TRP A 313 17.52 -0.26 -11.66
CA TRP A 313 17.37 -1.29 -10.63
C TRP A 313 17.57 -2.71 -11.17
N GLU A 314 17.42 -2.91 -12.48
CA GLU A 314 17.73 -4.16 -13.16
C GLU A 314 19.22 -4.54 -13.10
N ARG A 315 20.10 -3.59 -12.74
CA ARG A 315 21.54 -3.82 -12.54
C ARG A 315 21.87 -4.33 -11.13
N LEU A 316 20.93 -4.27 -10.20
CA LEU A 316 21.13 -4.78 -8.84
C LEU A 316 21.31 -6.30 -8.88
N ARG A 317 22.04 -6.86 -7.92
CA ARG A 317 22.30 -8.30 -7.83
C ARG A 317 22.04 -8.76 -6.40
N ALA A 318 21.52 -9.98 -6.23
CA ALA A 318 21.27 -10.50 -4.89
C ALA A 318 22.56 -10.49 -4.06
N GLU A 319 22.47 -10.06 -2.80
CA GLU A 319 23.62 -10.11 -1.89
C GLU A 319 24.01 -11.59 -1.66
N PRO A 320 25.31 -11.94 -1.72
CA PRO A 320 25.78 -13.31 -1.53
C PRO A 320 25.44 -13.95 -0.17
N GLU A 321 24.89 -13.21 0.79
CA GLU A 321 24.82 -13.61 2.21
C GLU A 321 23.42 -13.52 2.87
N PHE A 322 22.34 -13.74 2.12
CA PHE A 322 21.00 -14.00 2.71
C PHE A 322 20.38 -15.35 2.33
N ALA A 323 21.09 -16.19 1.59
CA ALA A 323 20.63 -17.53 1.19
C ALA A 323 20.51 -18.56 2.34
N ARG A 324 20.70 -18.18 3.62
CA ARG A 324 20.71 -19.12 4.76
C ARG A 324 19.92 -18.69 6.02
N LEU A 325 19.24 -17.55 6.05
CA LEU A 325 18.66 -17.03 7.31
C LEU A 325 17.14 -16.70 7.31
N SER A 326 16.35 -17.31 6.45
CA SER A 326 14.88 -17.15 6.55
C SER A 326 14.07 -18.36 6.04
N LEU A 327 14.48 -19.54 6.49
CA LEU A 327 13.58 -20.69 6.68
C LEU A 327 13.61 -21.07 8.16
N GLY A 328 13.03 -20.18 8.97
CA GLY A 328 12.79 -20.33 10.40
C GLY A 328 11.62 -19.43 10.79
#